data_AF-A0A378QZH0-F1
#
_entry.id   AF-A0A378QZH0-F1
#
_cell.length_a   1.000
_cell.length_b   1.000
_cell.length_c   1.000
_cell.angle_alpha   90.00
_cell.angle_beta   90.00
_cell.angle_gamma   90.00
#
_symmetry.space_group_name_H-M   'P 1'
#
loop_
_entity.id
_entity.type
_entity.pdbx_description
1 polymer ?
#
loop_
_entity_poly.entity_id
_entity_poly.type
_entity_poly.pdbx_seq_one_letter_code
_entity_poly.pdbx_strand_id
1 'polypeptide(L)'
;MYGVIFNLTNNDETLLKEVDELFTQFGFEKSVSACFYVNQNENLETLSKLMVKLNRNKEFANVITDIKAFKISQWSDFTHFVKKEAI
;
A
#
# COMPACT_ATOMS: atom_id res chain seq x y z
N MET A 1 -7.39 9.37 -6.32
CA MET A 1 -6.87 8.47 -5.26
C MET A 1 -5.36 8.37 -5.36
N TYR A 2 -4.67 8.03 -4.28
CA TYR A 2 -3.26 7.63 -4.31
C TYR A 2 -3.12 6.13 -4.04
N GLY A 3 -2.25 5.46 -4.80
CA GLY A 3 -1.83 4.09 -4.56
C GLY A 3 -0.37 4.03 -4.14
N VAL A 4 -0.03 3.13 -3.23
CA VAL A 4 1.34 2.81 -2.82
C VAL A 4 1.52 1.31 -2.90
N ILE A 5 2.55 0.88 -3.62
CA ILE A 5 2.96 -0.52 -3.70
C ILE A 5 4.42 -0.64 -3.29
N PHE A 6 4.77 -1.74 -2.63
CA PHE A 6 6.15 -2.05 -2.31
C PHE A 6 6.42 -3.54 -2.29
N ASN A 7 7.70 -3.90 -2.33
CA ASN A 7 8.18 -5.27 -2.17
C ASN A 7 9.25 -5.33 -1.08
N LEU A 8 9.31 -6.45 -0.38
CA LEU A 8 10.27 -6.71 0.68
C LEU A 8 11.17 -7.89 0.31
N THR A 9 12.39 -7.92 0.86
CA THR A 9 13.33 -9.05 0.75
C THR A 9 12.86 -10.27 1.54
N ASN A 10 12.11 -10.04 2.62
CA ASN A 10 11.49 -11.06 3.45
C ASN A 10 10.07 -10.63 3.85
N ASN A 11 9.20 -11.61 4.14
CA ASN A 11 7.82 -11.36 4.53
C ASN A 11 7.66 -11.55 6.05
N ASP A 12 8.33 -10.71 6.83
CA ASP A 12 8.13 -10.68 8.29
C ASP A 12 6.70 -10.21 8.61
N GLU A 13 5.89 -11.10 9.18
CA GLU A 13 4.48 -10.84 9.50
C GLU A 13 4.30 -9.73 10.56
N THR A 14 5.23 -9.62 11.51
CA THR A 14 5.15 -8.61 12.57
C THR A 14 5.39 -7.23 11.97
N LEU A 15 6.45 -7.09 11.18
CA LEU A 15 6.75 -5.85 10.48
C LEU A 15 5.62 -5.45 9.52
N LEU A 16 5.06 -6.41 8.76
CA LEU A 16 3.94 -6.15 7.86
C LEU A 16 2.71 -5.64 8.61
N LYS A 17 2.43 -6.16 9.81
CA LYS A 17 1.33 -5.67 10.65
C LYS A 17 1.58 -4.24 11.13
N GLU A 18 2.79 -3.91 11.58
CA GLU A 18 3.13 -2.55 11.98
C GLU A 18 3.03 -1.56 10.82
N VAL A 19 3.45 -1.99 9.63
CA VAL A 19 3.30 -1.22 8.39
C VAL A 19 1.82 -1.05 8.05
N ASP A 20 1.01 -2.11 8.11
CA ASP A 20 -0.45 -2.05 7.88
C ASP A 20 -1.13 -1.03 8.82
N GLU A 21 -0.79 -1.05 10.11
CA GLU A 21 -1.30 -0.09 11.10
C GLU A 21 -0.89 1.35 10.76
N LEU A 22 0.37 1.56 10.35
CA LEU A 22 0.86 2.87 9.91
C LEU A 22 0.11 3.36 8.67
N PHE A 23 -0.07 2.54 7.64
CA PHE A 23 -0.85 2.91 6.46
C PHE A 23 -2.30 3.28 6.85
N THR A 24 -2.92 2.49 7.73
CA THR A 24 -4.29 2.74 8.23
C THR A 24 -4.39 4.09 8.96
N GLN A 25 -3.40 4.46 9.79
CA GLN A 25 -3.37 5.77 10.47
C GLN A 25 -3.34 6.95 9.50
N PHE A 26 -2.77 6.76 8.31
CA PHE A 26 -2.73 7.76 7.25
C PHE A 26 -3.94 7.66 6.29
N GLY A 27 -4.93 6.82 6.60
CA GLY A 27 -6.14 6.61 5.80
C GLY A 27 -5.91 5.80 4.52
N PHE A 28 -4.80 5.07 4.43
CA PHE A 28 -4.57 4.11 3.37
C PHE A 28 -5.12 2.75 3.77
N GLU A 29 -5.93 2.16 2.90
CA GLU A 29 -6.51 0.83 3.08
C GLU A 29 -5.74 -0.18 2.23
N LYS A 30 -5.52 -1.36 2.78
CA LYS A 30 -4.88 -2.46 2.06
C LYS A 30 -5.83 -2.99 1.00
N SER A 31 -5.43 -2.90 -0.27
CA SER A 31 -6.14 -3.53 -1.38
C SER A 31 -5.80 -5.02 -1.44
N VAL A 32 -6.56 -5.80 -2.19
CA VAL A 32 -6.62 -7.28 -2.17
C VAL A 32 -5.27 -7.99 -2.38
N SER A 33 -4.22 -7.29 -2.83
CA SER A 33 -2.84 -7.81 -2.94
C SER A 33 -1.96 -7.45 -1.73
N ALA A 34 -1.08 -8.37 -1.33
CA ALA A 34 -0.36 -8.37 -0.06
C ALA A 34 0.39 -7.08 0.35
N CYS A 35 0.83 -6.22 -0.58
CA CYS A 35 1.57 -4.99 -0.30
C CYS A 35 1.10 -3.80 -1.15
N PHE A 36 -0.20 -3.72 -1.45
CA PHE A 36 -0.77 -2.59 -2.19
C PHE A 36 -1.80 -1.85 -1.34
N TYR A 37 -1.64 -0.54 -1.21
CA TYR A 37 -2.47 0.29 -0.36
C TYR A 37 -3.02 1.47 -1.15
N VAL A 38 -4.24 1.86 -0.85
CA VAL A 38 -4.95 2.93 -1.55
C VAL A 38 -5.55 3.93 -0.58
N ASN A 39 -5.47 5.21 -0.91
CA ASN A 39 -6.11 6.30 -0.16
C ASN A 39 -7.00 7.11 -1.10
N GLN A 40 -8.30 7.12 -0.80
CA GLN A 40 -9.30 7.81 -1.60
C GLN A 40 -9.12 9.34 -1.60
N ASN A 41 -8.50 9.89 -0.56
CA ASN A 41 -8.19 11.31 -0.45
C ASN A 41 -6.95 11.64 -1.30
N GLU A 42 -7.10 12.56 -2.25
CA GLU A 42 -6.01 13.01 -3.13
C GLU A 42 -5.05 14.00 -2.45
N ASN A 43 -4.68 13.73 -1.19
CA ASN A 43 -3.80 14.60 -0.43
C ASN A 43 -2.33 14.15 -0.51
N LEU A 44 -1.55 14.87 -1.32
CA LEU A 44 -0.10 14.65 -1.47
C LEU A 44 0.70 14.88 -0.18
N GLU A 45 0.21 15.74 0.72
CA GLU A 45 0.84 15.98 2.02
C GLU A 45 0.76 14.72 2.90
N THR A 46 -0.41 14.06 2.94
CA THR A 46 -0.61 12.80 3.67
C THR A 46 0.32 11.72 3.14
N LEU A 47 0.40 11.56 1.82
CA LEU A 47 1.32 10.63 1.16
C LEU A 47 2.78 10.94 1.52
N SER A 48 3.19 12.21 1.47
CA SER A 48 4.56 12.63 1.76
C SER A 48 4.93 12.37 3.22
N LYS A 49 4.04 12.66 4.16
CA LYS A 49 4.25 12.38 5.60
C LYS A 49 4.36 10.88 5.87
N LEU A 50 3.56 10.06 5.21
CA LEU A 50 3.66 8.60 5.29
C LEU A 50 5.03 8.11 4.81
N MET A 51 5.52 8.59 3.66
CA MET A 51 6.85 8.23 3.15
C MET A 51 7.98 8.61 4.11
N VAL A 52 7.89 9.79 4.75
CA VAL A 52 8.84 10.20 5.79
C VAL A 52 8.80 9.28 7.01
N LYS A 53 7.61 8.79 7.42
CA LYS A 53 7.48 7.85 8.53
C LYS A 53 8.04 6.48 8.19
N LEU A 54 7.77 5.95 7.00
CA LEU A 54 8.32 4.69 6.52
C LEU A 54 9.85 4.73 6.43
N ASN A 55 10.42 5.82 5.88
CA ASN A 55 11.88 6.01 5.83
C ASN A 55 12.53 6.04 7.23
N ARG A 56 11.80 6.48 8.26
CA ARG A 56 12.30 6.51 9.64
C ARG A 56 12.16 5.17 10.37
N ASN A 57 11.36 4.23 9.84
CA ASN A 57 11.31 2.87 10.36
C ASN A 57 12.50 2.09 9.80
N LYS A 58 13.51 1.86 10.65
CA LYS A 58 14.76 1.19 10.25
C LYS A 58 14.56 -0.25 9.80
N GLU A 59 13.65 -0.98 10.44
CA GLU A 59 13.39 -2.37 10.10
C GLU A 59 12.78 -2.46 8.70
N PHE A 60 11.77 -1.64 8.42
CA PHE A 60 11.19 -1.50 7.08
C PHE A 60 12.24 -1.08 6.04
N ALA A 61 13.02 -0.03 6.33
CA ALA A 61 14.03 0.49 5.41
C ALA A 61 15.15 -0.53 5.10
N ASN A 62 15.42 -1.48 5.98
CA ASN A 62 16.43 -2.53 5.75
C ASN A 62 15.94 -3.65 4.85
N VAL A 63 14.63 -3.93 4.83
CA VAL A 63 14.07 -5.05 4.07
C VAL A 63 13.37 -4.64 2.78
N ILE A 64 13.04 -3.35 2.60
CA ILE A 64 12.42 -2.81 1.39
C ILE A 64 13.33 -2.98 0.16
N THR A 65 12.82 -3.55 -0.93
CA THR A 65 13.53 -3.63 -2.21
C THR A 65 13.10 -2.51 -3.15
N ASP A 66 11.80 -2.21 -3.18
CA ASP A 66 11.25 -1.08 -3.92
C ASP A 66 9.95 -0.58 -3.28
N ILE A 67 9.69 0.72 -3.44
CA ILE A 67 8.43 1.37 -3.08
C ILE A 67 8.07 2.37 -4.17
N LYS A 68 6.81 2.36 -4.60
CA LYS A 68 6.29 3.26 -5.64
C LYS A 68 4.96 3.84 -5.20
N ALA A 69 4.76 5.12 -5.49
CA ALA A 69 3.49 5.80 -5.28
C ALA A 69 2.99 6.37 -6.61
N PHE A 70 1.68 6.36 -6.82
CA PHE A 70 1.07 6.83 -8.06
C PHE A 70 -0.31 7.44 -7.81
N LYS A 71 -0.66 8.43 -8.63
CA LYS A 71 -2.02 8.98 -8.66
C LYS A 71 -2.90 8.06 -9.50
N ILE A 72 -3.93 7.51 -8.86
CA ILE A 72 -4.95 6.69 -9.52
C ILE A 72 -6.10 7.60 -9.88
N SER A 73 -6.23 7.86 -11.18
CA SER A 73 -7.32 8.69 -11.72
C SER A 73 -8.60 7.88 -11.96
N GLN A 74 -8.46 6.58 -12.29
CA GLN A 74 -9.57 5.67 -12.52
C GLN A 74 -9.23 4.30 -11.92
N TRP A 75 -10.18 3.71 -11.22
CA TRP A 75 -10.07 2.37 -10.62
C TRP A 75 -11.39 1.65 -10.80
N SER A 76 -11.32 0.45 -11.39
CA SER A 76 -12.49 -0.39 -11.65
C SER A 76 -12.18 -1.80 -11.17
N ASP A 77 -13.03 -2.35 -10.30
CA ASP A 77 -12.92 -3.75 -9.87
C ASP A 77 -13.70 -4.65 -10.84
N PHE A 78 -12.96 -5.43 -11.64
CA PHE A 78 -13.53 -6.42 -12.56
C PHE A 78 -13.53 -7.85 -12.00
N THR A 79 -13.22 -8.06 -10.70
CA THR A 79 -13.09 -9.40 -10.10
C THR A 79 -14.33 -10.26 -10.33
N HIS A 80 -15.52 -9.71 -10.07
CA HIS A 80 -16.78 -10.44 -10.28
C HIS A 80 -17.05 -10.69 -11.77
N PHE A 81 -16.75 -9.70 -12.62
CA PHE A 81 -16.91 -9.82 -14.08
C PHE A 81 -16.06 -10.97 -14.65
N VAL A 82 -14.81 -11.10 -14.22
CA VAL A 82 -13.91 -12.18 -14.65
C VAL A 82 -14.30 -13.53 -14.07
N LYS A 83 -14.69 -13.59 -12.79
CA LYS A 83 -15.09 -14.85 -12.13
C LYS A 83 -16.38 -15.46 -12.69
N LYS A 84 -17.21 -14.68 -13.39
CA LYS A 84 -18.51 -15.14 -13.92
C LYS A 84 -18.40 -16.32 -14.89
N GLU A 85 -17.29 -16.46 -15.62
CA GLU A 85 -17.04 -17.55 -16.58
C GLU A 85 -16.25 -18.72 -15.98
N ALA A 86 -15.79 -18.61 -14.72
CA ALA A 86 -15.14 -19.72 -14.01
C ALA A 86 -16.25 -20.62 -13.44
N ILE A 87 -16.57 -21.71 -14.16
CA ILE A 87 -17.46 -22.79 -13.73
C ILE A 87 -16.84 -23.56 -12.56
#